data_AF-A0A954JV83-F1
#
_entry.id   AF-A0A954JV83-F1
#
_cell.length_a   1.000
_cell.length_b   1.000
_cell.length_c   1.000
_cell.angle_alpha   90.00
_cell.angle_beta   90.00
_cell.angle_gamma   90.00
#
_symmetry.space_group_name_H-M   'P 1'
#
loop_
_entity.id
_entity.type
_entity.pdbx_description
1 polymer ?
#
loop_
_entity_poly.entity_id
_entity_poly.type
_entity_poly.pdbx_seq_one_letter_code
_entity_poly.pdbx_strand_id
1 'polypeptide(L)'
;QASDKARRRASSATTQTDGSYTLEYNSDAAGATPGTHKVMILKMPDNPDDAGTQLVPAKYNDKTELTAEVKTGENSFNFDLKSK
;
A
#
# COMPACT_ATOMS: atom_id res chain seq x y z
N GLN A 1 -5.00 -6.87 -24.72
CA GLN A 1 -6.18 -6.04 -24.35
C GLN A 1 -6.23 -6.00 -22.82
N ALA A 2 -5.82 -4.90 -22.20
CA ALA A 2 -6.04 -4.66 -20.79
C ALA A 2 -7.31 -3.80 -20.68
N SER A 3 -8.37 -4.40 -20.19
CA SER A 3 -9.71 -3.82 -20.16
C SER A 3 -9.78 -2.65 -19.17
N ASP A 4 -10.52 -1.62 -19.60
CA ASP A 4 -10.96 -0.43 -18.87
C ASP A 4 -11.84 -0.73 -17.63
N LYS A 5 -11.41 -1.64 -16.75
CA LYS A 5 -11.90 -1.61 -15.36
C LYS A 5 -11.16 -0.49 -14.67
N ALA A 6 -11.75 0.71 -14.70
CA ALA A 6 -11.50 1.84 -13.82
C ALA A 6 -10.29 1.60 -12.91
N ARG A 7 -9.09 1.96 -13.41
CA ARG A 7 -7.87 2.06 -12.60
C ARG A 7 -8.15 3.15 -11.57
N ARG A 8 -8.94 2.86 -10.53
CA ARG A 8 -8.83 3.57 -9.25
C ARG A 8 -7.35 3.47 -8.96
N ARG A 9 -6.64 4.59 -9.12
CA ARG A 9 -5.19 4.60 -8.92
C ARG A 9 -5.01 4.09 -7.49
N ALA A 10 -4.34 2.95 -7.36
CA ALA A 10 -3.96 2.49 -6.05
C ALA A 10 -3.06 3.58 -5.48
N SER A 11 -3.41 4.11 -4.32
CA SER A 11 -2.48 4.99 -3.64
C SER A 11 -1.28 4.18 -3.19
N SER A 12 -0.09 4.73 -3.32
CA SER A 12 1.16 4.07 -2.96
C SER A 12 2.03 4.99 -2.12
N ALA A 13 2.82 4.41 -1.24
CA ALA A 13 3.85 5.11 -0.49
C ALA A 13 5.06 4.21 -0.32
N THR A 14 6.21 4.83 -0.07
CA THR A 14 7.38 4.13 0.47
C THR A 14 7.48 4.45 1.95
N THR A 15 7.57 3.43 2.79
CA THR A 15 7.81 3.60 4.23
C THR A 15 9.21 4.15 4.46
N GLN A 16 9.32 5.18 5.29
CA GLN A 16 10.59 5.78 5.69
C GLN A 16 11.27 4.95 6.78
N THR A 17 12.51 5.30 7.11
CA THR A 17 13.32 4.62 8.13
C THR A 17 12.72 4.66 9.54
N ASP A 18 11.88 5.66 9.83
CA ASP A 18 11.15 5.80 11.10
C ASP A 18 9.80 5.05 11.12
N GLY A 19 9.45 4.36 10.02
CA GLY A 19 8.17 3.65 9.87
C GLY A 19 7.03 4.53 9.38
N SER A 20 7.24 5.85 9.19
CA SER A 20 6.22 6.76 8.65
C SER A 20 6.03 6.54 7.15
N TYR A 21 4.83 6.82 6.67
CA TYR A 21 4.51 6.77 5.25
C TYR A 21 3.37 7.74 4.95
N THR A 22 3.35 8.31 3.75
CA THR A 22 2.23 9.11 3.25
C THR A 22 1.84 8.57 1.90
N LEU A 23 0.61 8.04 1.81
CA LEU A 23 0.06 7.56 0.55
C LEU A 23 -0.04 8.72 -0.44
N GLU A 24 0.22 8.46 -1.71
CA GLU A 24 0.00 9.40 -2.80
C GLU A 24 -0.97 8.78 -3.79
N TYR A 25 -2.07 9.48 -4.09
CA TYR A 25 -3.06 9.04 -5.06
C TYR A 25 -2.67 9.45 -6.49
N ASN A 26 -2.07 10.63 -6.63
CA ASN A 26 -1.47 11.14 -7.86
C ASN A 26 -0.33 12.13 -7.50
N SER A 27 0.35 12.69 -8.51
CA SER A 27 1.48 13.63 -8.32
C SER A 27 1.13 14.89 -7.52
N ASP A 28 -0.16 15.22 -7.43
CA ASP A 28 -0.65 16.50 -6.91
C ASP A 28 -1.49 16.31 -5.63
N ALA A 29 -1.75 15.06 -5.21
CA ALA A 29 -2.66 14.72 -4.13
C ALA A 29 -2.12 13.58 -3.27
N ALA A 30 -1.72 13.95 -2.06
CA ALA A 30 -1.47 13.03 -0.98
C ALA A 30 -2.79 12.43 -0.44
N GLY A 31 -2.71 11.20 0.04
CA GLY A 31 -3.76 10.42 0.64
C GLY A 31 -4.34 9.33 -0.25
N ALA A 32 -5.56 8.94 0.08
CA ALA A 32 -6.36 7.97 -0.66
C ALA A 32 -7.78 8.50 -0.80
N THR A 33 -8.47 8.11 -1.86
CA THR A 33 -9.87 8.48 -2.06
C THR A 33 -10.75 7.84 -0.98
N PRO A 34 -11.78 8.51 -0.47
CA PRO A 34 -12.73 7.89 0.47
C PRO A 34 -13.31 6.58 -0.08
N GLY A 35 -13.46 5.60 0.80
CA GLY A 35 -13.93 4.25 0.47
C GLY A 35 -13.08 3.15 1.11
N THR A 36 -13.52 1.90 0.94
CA THR A 36 -12.81 0.72 1.43
C THR A 36 -11.73 0.30 0.44
N HIS A 37 -10.50 0.21 0.92
CA HIS A 37 -9.33 -0.23 0.16
C HIS A 37 -8.71 -1.47 0.77
N LYS A 38 -8.10 -2.30 -0.08
CA LYS A 38 -7.17 -3.35 0.35
C LYS A 38 -5.78 -2.75 0.46
N VAL A 39 -5.08 -3.06 1.54
CA VAL A 39 -3.74 -2.53 1.82
C VAL A 39 -2.71 -3.61 1.56
N MET A 40 -1.79 -3.38 0.63
CA MET A 40 -0.70 -4.32 0.35
C MET A 40 0.61 -3.69 0.80
N ILE A 41 1.37 -4.41 1.62
CA ILE A 41 2.67 -3.98 2.11
C ILE A 41 3.71 -5.01 1.73
N LEU A 42 4.72 -4.57 0.98
CA LEU A 42 5.81 -5.41 0.51
C LEU A 42 7.14 -4.68 0.57
N LYS A 43 8.21 -5.46 0.78
CA LYS A 43 9.58 -4.98 0.65
C LYS A 43 9.85 -4.86 -0.85
N MET A 44 10.10 -3.64 -1.33
CA MET A 44 10.58 -3.46 -2.69
C MET A 44 11.99 -4.08 -2.79
N PRO A 45 12.28 -4.88 -3.83
CA PRO A 45 13.61 -5.40 -4.07
C PRO A 45 14.55 -4.25 -4.43
N ASP A 46 15.82 -4.36 -4.03
CA ASP A 46 16.83 -3.34 -4.35
C ASP A 46 17.24 -3.41 -5.83
N ASN A 47 17.04 -4.59 -6.45
CA ASN A 47 17.21 -4.81 -7.89
C ASN A 47 15.86 -5.21 -8.51
N PRO A 48 15.34 -4.48 -9.52
CA PRO A 48 14.07 -4.81 -10.18
C PRO A 48 14.09 -6.17 -10.92
N ASP A 49 15.27 -6.71 -11.24
CA ASP A 49 15.42 -8.05 -11.85
C ASP A 49 15.39 -9.19 -10.82
N ASP A 50 15.44 -8.86 -9.53
CA ASP A 50 15.32 -9.82 -8.43
C ASP A 50 13.90 -9.75 -7.84
N ALA A 51 13.28 -10.91 -7.61
CA ALA A 51 12.02 -10.99 -6.88
C ALA A 51 12.15 -10.43 -5.45
N GLY A 52 13.38 -10.36 -4.92
CA GLY A 52 13.68 -9.86 -3.60
C GLY A 52 13.26 -10.83 -2.50
N THR A 53 13.95 -10.78 -1.36
CA THR A 53 13.49 -11.51 -0.18
C THR A 53 12.35 -10.75 0.47
N GLN A 54 11.14 -11.27 0.30
CA GLN A 54 9.97 -10.70 0.97
C GLN A 54 10.02 -11.03 2.47
N LEU A 55 10.26 -10.01 3.28
CA LEU A 55 10.29 -10.12 4.75
C LEU A 55 8.88 -10.10 5.36
N VAL A 56 7.90 -9.59 4.61
CA VAL A 56 6.53 -9.43 5.10
C VAL A 56 5.69 -10.68 4.76
N PRO A 57 4.99 -11.29 5.74
CA PRO A 57 4.14 -12.45 5.50
C PRO A 57 3.10 -12.28 4.37
N ALA A 58 2.74 -13.41 3.76
CA ALA A 58 1.77 -13.47 2.65
C ALA A 58 0.43 -12.73 2.93
N LYS A 59 0.01 -12.75 4.20
CA LYS A 59 -1.22 -12.11 4.70
C LYS A 59 -1.23 -10.59 4.67
N TYR A 60 -0.09 -9.95 4.41
CA TYR A 60 0.01 -8.49 4.29
C TYR A 60 0.40 -8.04 2.87
N ASN A 61 0.75 -8.94 1.95
CA ASN A 61 1.10 -8.63 0.56
C ASN A 61 0.09 -9.23 -0.45
N ASP A 62 0.43 -10.34 -1.11
CA ASP A 62 -0.32 -11.01 -2.17
C ASP A 62 -1.69 -11.50 -1.72
N LYS A 63 -1.76 -12.09 -0.51
CA LYS A 63 -3.03 -12.54 0.07
C LYS A 63 -3.69 -11.51 0.96
N THR A 64 -3.29 -10.24 0.88
CA THR A 64 -3.56 -9.25 1.93
C THR A 64 -4.97 -9.34 2.52
N GLU A 65 -5.01 -9.48 3.85
CA GLU A 65 -6.24 -9.41 4.64
C GLU A 65 -6.42 -8.00 5.25
N LEU A 66 -5.44 -7.11 5.04
CA LEU A 66 -5.50 -5.74 5.52
C LEU A 66 -6.49 -4.95 4.68
N THR A 67 -7.44 -4.32 5.36
CA THR A 67 -8.37 -3.37 4.76
C THR A 67 -8.35 -2.07 5.55
N ALA A 68 -8.54 -0.96 4.84
CA ALA A 68 -8.67 0.37 5.42
C ALA A 68 -9.89 1.06 4.82
N GLU A 69 -10.74 1.61 5.69
CA GLU A 69 -11.88 2.42 5.27
C GLU A 69 -11.50 3.90 5.41
N VAL A 70 -11.26 4.56 4.28
CA VAL A 70 -10.92 5.97 4.23
C VAL A 70 -12.21 6.79 4.26
N LYS A 71 -12.33 7.70 5.23
CA LYS A 71 -13.45 8.63 5.35
C LYS A 71 -13.05 10.00 4.81
N THR A 72 -14.02 10.88 4.61
CA THR A 72 -13.72 12.28 4.28
C THR A 72 -13.05 12.96 5.48
N GLY A 73 -11.94 13.65 5.25
CA GLY A 73 -11.16 14.33 6.28
C GLY A 73 -9.83 13.63 6.59
N GLU A 74 -9.30 13.88 7.78
CA GLU A 74 -8.04 13.27 8.23
C GLU A 74 -8.26 11.80 8.60
N ASN A 75 -7.40 10.93 8.09
CA ASN A 75 -7.39 9.51 8.43
C ASN A 75 -5.96 9.07 8.71
N SER A 76 -5.77 8.33 9.80
CA SER A 76 -4.49 7.70 10.12
C SER A 76 -4.70 6.21 10.33
N PHE A 77 -3.98 5.40 9.56
CA PHE A 77 -4.01 3.94 9.66
C PHE A 77 -2.61 3.45 10.00
N ASN A 78 -2.48 2.76 11.13
CA ASN A 78 -1.23 2.12 11.53
C ASN A 78 -1.39 0.61 11.38
N PHE A 79 -0.44 -0.03 10.69
CA PHE A 79 -0.43 -1.46 10.47
C PHE A 79 0.76 -2.07 11.20
N ASP A 80 0.48 -2.78 12.30
CA ASP A 80 1.51 -3.50 13.03
C ASP A 80 1.90 -4.77 12.28
N LEU A 81 2.99 -4.67 11.52
CA LEU A 81 3.55 -5.79 10.79
C LEU A 81 4.37 -6.66 11.72
N LYS A 82 3.98 -7.92 11.85
CA LYS A 82 4.82 -8.95 12.48
C LYS A 82 5.68 -9.58 11.39
N SER A 83 7.00 -9.51 11.55
CA SER A 83 7.92 -10.32 10.76
C SER A 83 7.67 -11.81 11.04
N LYS A 84 8.09 -12.67 10.11
CA LYS A 84 8.14 -14.11 10.36
C LYS A 84 9.06 -14.45 11.52
#